data_AF-W2TPG1-F1
#
_entry.id   AF-W2TPG1-F1
#
_cell.length_a   1.000
_cell.length_b   1.000
_cell.length_c   1.000
_cell.angle_alpha   90.00
_cell.angle_beta   90.00
_cell.angle_gamma   90.00
#
_symmetry.space_group_name_H-M   'P 1'
#
loop_
_entity.id
_entity.type
_entity.pdbx_description
1 polymer ?
#
loop_
_entity_poly.entity_id
_entity_poly.type
_entity_poly.pdbx_seq_one_letter_code
_entity_poly.pdbx_strand_id
1 'polypeptide(L)'
;MSEGCLVLTLSTSDIYNVAKKKICGFEWQAEAMVDEEFLDIFLWCNREVEGNLWRCNARVTIIALGVNGASDAVRKQVTTFHTSNRSMKYTIRNELSMGDIEIRLELYDISGYRDYSMFTIDFTKPSPLTDLCIGFQDSDVRVYVNTQYLSIHSAKFAHLFVRIKPGCAEKPFPTTENKSEFGTCSDYDVLSMKSEGETVKLDSDEEMFRARTQDVDNMCFLLPSDDAAGSSPATGLEGNVLILKDVGPGEFLVLLKAIYPPFAAITKENLQPLLAMSFRFGVEHMLWKGERYLMTKEAQQSFDVFERLEFATLFNMAALQSDCLSKLLTANDVRQVLDDPRIECAPKQVRSVLLEALLQRFRADSVTQEGNESAAVAKGHVCNLFKSVRAAKETIAPLSAEVKVEQKSTDIAEIASLREELKKQEAIRMNLEMSLKDLVFDAFNACELSKEQNITPVGYSARRFSTHEIFVDLVLPPFISMNSIIYSFLNHLFVKMYGKQVIPVVRSHLLHKIDAFPPGLADIVASAIISGYKLDEQLENDELLILELRTYLQKRLQADFNVYCDNMKAGYLMNSLP
;
A
#
# COMPACT_ATOMS: atom_id res chain seq x y z
N MET A 1 25.53 1.46 24.98
CA MET A 1 24.54 2.55 25.12
C MET A 1 25.18 3.80 24.58
N SER A 2 24.41 4.63 23.87
CA SER A 2 24.90 5.88 23.30
C SER A 2 24.03 7.01 23.82
N GLU A 3 24.67 8.08 24.29
CA GLU A 3 23.99 9.24 24.84
C GLU A 3 24.06 10.40 23.84
N GLY A 4 22.98 11.16 23.77
CA GLY A 4 22.90 12.39 22.99
C GLY A 4 22.02 13.42 23.67
N CYS A 5 22.19 14.68 23.28
CA CYS A 5 21.42 15.80 23.82
C CYS A 5 20.98 16.72 22.67
N LEU A 6 19.70 17.07 22.64
CA LEU A 6 19.11 18.11 21.81
C LEU A 6 18.74 19.29 22.72
N VAL A 7 19.12 20.50 22.31
CA VAL A 7 18.72 21.72 22.99
C VAL A 7 17.72 22.44 22.10
N LEU A 8 16.53 22.68 22.62
CA LEU A 8 15.49 23.51 22.03
C LEU A 8 15.50 24.87 22.69
N THR A 9 15.83 25.90 21.93
CA THR A 9 15.67 27.28 22.36
C THR A 9 14.25 27.72 22.04
N LEU A 10 13.49 28.10 23.06
CA LEU A 10 12.13 28.60 22.90
C LEU A 10 12.16 30.10 22.60
N SER A 11 11.74 30.48 21.40
CA SER A 11 11.44 31.87 21.07
C SER A 11 9.96 32.15 21.32
N THR A 12 9.68 33.32 21.90
CA THR A 12 8.32 33.81 22.16
C THR A 12 7.70 34.49 20.94
N SER A 13 8.54 34.88 19.97
CA SER A 13 8.08 35.50 18.71
C SER A 13 7.55 34.48 17.72
N ASP A 14 7.97 33.22 17.86
CA ASP A 14 7.75 32.18 16.86
C ASP A 14 6.81 31.13 17.43
N ILE A 15 5.72 30.90 16.71
CA ILE A 15 4.69 29.92 17.08
C ILE A 15 5.26 28.48 17.07
N TYR A 16 6.38 28.26 16.36
CA TYR A 16 7.02 26.97 16.19
C TYR A 16 8.52 27.05 16.41
N ASN A 17 9.01 26.28 17.39
CA ASN A 17 10.44 26.13 17.66
C ASN A 17 10.90 24.76 17.20
N VAL A 18 11.99 24.67 16.42
CA VAL A 18 12.49 23.41 15.85
C VAL A 18 13.98 23.23 16.14
N ALA A 19 14.35 22.06 16.66
CA ALA A 19 15.75 21.64 16.78
C ALA A 19 15.97 20.32 16.06
N LYS A 20 17.09 20.20 15.32
CA LYS A 20 17.49 18.98 14.62
C LYS A 20 18.89 18.54 15.06
N LYS A 21 19.11 17.23 15.24
CA LYS A 21 20.44 16.66 15.51
C LYS A 21 20.52 15.21 15.07
N LYS A 22 21.67 14.83 14.51
CA LYS A 22 21.96 13.42 14.18
C LYS A 22 22.65 12.73 15.37
N ILE A 23 22.07 11.64 15.86
CA ILE A 23 22.61 10.85 16.99
C ILE A 23 22.59 9.37 16.58
N CYS A 24 23.76 8.73 16.57
CA CYS A 24 23.92 7.31 16.19
C CYS A 24 23.35 6.94 14.82
N GLY A 25 23.44 7.85 13.85
CA GLY A 25 22.91 7.65 12.51
C GLY A 25 21.46 8.10 12.32
N PHE A 26 20.70 8.30 13.40
CA PHE A 26 19.30 8.74 13.37
C PHE A 26 19.20 10.26 13.36
N GLU A 27 18.35 10.81 12.49
CA GLU A 27 17.98 12.23 12.55
C GLU A 27 16.86 12.40 13.59
N TRP A 28 17.16 13.18 14.61
CA TRP A 28 16.19 13.57 15.63
C TRP A 28 15.74 15.00 15.35
N GLN A 29 14.43 15.22 15.37
CA GLN A 29 13.83 16.54 15.25
C GLN A 29 12.86 16.73 16.40
N ALA A 30 13.03 17.80 17.16
CA ALA A 30 12.09 18.19 18.18
C ALA A 30 11.38 19.48 17.73
N GLU A 31 10.07 19.50 17.87
CA GLU A 31 9.22 20.66 17.58
C GLU A 31 8.46 21.01 18.85
N ALA A 32 8.42 22.29 19.21
CA ALA A 32 7.65 22.76 20.35
C ALA A 32 6.59 23.76 19.92
N MET A 33 5.37 23.56 20.43
CA MET A 33 4.23 24.45 20.32
C MET A 33 3.87 24.94 21.72
N VAL A 34 3.84 26.26 21.88
CA VAL A 34 3.52 26.91 23.14
C VAL A 34 2.06 27.32 23.12
N ASP A 35 1.30 26.87 24.11
CA ASP A 35 -0.06 27.28 24.43
C ASP A 35 -0.07 28.07 25.75
N GLU A 36 -1.18 28.72 26.09
CA GLU A 36 -1.31 29.52 27.32
C GLU A 36 -1.04 28.69 28.58
N GLU A 37 -1.52 27.45 28.60
CA GLU A 37 -1.39 26.56 29.77
C GLU A 37 -0.36 25.44 29.59
N PHE A 38 0.01 25.12 28.35
CA PHE A 38 0.78 23.92 28.03
C PHE A 38 1.90 24.17 27.03
N LEU A 39 2.92 23.34 27.12
CA LEU A 39 4.02 23.25 26.20
C LEU A 39 4.02 21.85 25.61
N ASP A 40 3.68 21.77 24.33
CA ASP A 40 3.60 20.53 23.59
C ASP A 40 4.89 20.33 22.77
N ILE A 41 5.65 19.30 23.11
CA ILE A 41 6.90 18.94 22.45
C ILE A 41 6.66 17.66 21.64
N PHE A 42 6.83 17.74 20.33
CA PHE A 42 6.81 16.61 19.42
C PHE A 42 8.25 16.21 19.12
N LEU A 43 8.65 15.04 19.61
CA LEU A 43 9.95 14.47 19.31
C LEU A 43 9.80 13.44 18.20
N TRP A 44 10.44 13.70 17.06
CA TRP A 44 10.51 12.85 15.89
C TRP A 44 11.85 12.15 15.82
N CYS A 45 11.84 10.87 15.44
CA CYS A 45 13.03 10.09 15.11
C CYS A 45 12.90 9.61 13.66
N ASN A 46 13.91 9.91 12.83
CA ASN A 46 13.98 9.51 11.43
C ASN A 46 12.71 9.87 10.64
N ARG A 47 12.20 11.10 10.85
CA ARG A 47 10.94 11.58 10.24
C ARG A 47 10.88 11.32 8.74
N GLU A 48 11.99 11.60 8.05
CA GLU A 48 12.12 11.55 6.59
C GLU A 48 12.64 10.20 6.07
N VAL A 49 13.02 9.25 6.95
CA VAL A 49 13.56 7.96 6.50
C VAL A 49 12.43 7.05 6.04
N GLU A 50 12.43 6.73 4.75
CA GLU A 50 11.46 5.86 4.11
C GLU A 50 11.97 4.41 4.18
N GLY A 51 11.64 3.71 5.27
CA GLY A 51 11.99 2.30 5.45
C GLY A 51 11.48 1.73 6.77
N ASN A 52 11.11 0.45 6.78
CA ASN A 52 10.68 -0.29 7.99
C ASN A 52 11.84 -0.91 8.77
N LEU A 53 13.05 -0.70 8.26
CA LEU A 53 14.27 -1.37 8.70
C LEU A 53 15.03 -0.56 9.74
N TRP A 54 14.31 0.00 10.71
CA TRP A 54 14.94 0.60 11.86
C TRP A 54 14.02 0.57 13.08
N ARG A 55 14.65 0.45 14.24
CA ARG A 55 14.01 0.55 15.54
C ARG A 55 15.01 1.13 16.52
N CYS A 56 14.54 2.05 17.34
CA CYS A 56 15.36 2.68 18.37
C CYS A 56 14.56 2.76 19.66
N ASN A 57 15.03 2.08 20.72
CA ASN A 57 14.50 2.34 22.05
C ASN A 57 15.30 3.51 22.65
N ALA A 58 14.60 4.56 23.03
CA ALA A 58 15.21 5.75 23.61
C ALA A 58 14.55 6.07 24.93
N ARG A 59 15.36 6.35 25.94
CA ARG A 59 14.90 7.00 27.15
C ARG A 59 15.08 8.50 26.98
N VAL A 60 13.95 9.18 26.90
CA VAL A 60 13.84 10.62 26.68
C VAL A 60 13.66 11.29 28.04
N THR A 61 14.53 12.26 28.35
CA THR A 61 14.43 13.10 29.54
C THR A 61 14.30 14.55 29.10
N ILE A 62 13.21 15.20 29.46
CA ILE A 62 12.96 16.62 29.16
C ILE A 62 13.25 17.42 30.42
N ILE A 63 14.15 18.38 30.29
CA ILE A 63 14.66 19.22 31.36
C ILE A 63 14.36 20.66 30.98
N ALA A 64 13.66 21.37 31.84
CA ALA A 64 13.47 22.80 31.70
C ALA A 64 14.63 23.52 32.38
N LEU A 65 15.32 24.40 31.65
CA LEU A 65 16.41 25.20 32.21
C LEU A 65 15.82 26.50 32.77
N GLY A 66 15.78 26.62 34.10
CA GLY A 66 15.36 27.86 34.75
C GLY A 66 16.37 28.99 34.54
N VAL A 67 15.89 30.24 34.62
CA VAL A 67 16.71 31.47 34.47
C VAL A 67 17.90 31.50 35.45
N ASN A 68 17.77 30.82 36.60
CA ASN A 68 18.80 30.74 37.64
C ASN A 68 19.78 29.56 37.46
N GLY A 69 19.71 28.82 36.35
CA GLY A 69 20.54 27.64 36.12
C GLY A 69 20.13 26.40 36.93
N ALA A 70 19.05 26.47 37.71
CA ALA A 70 18.43 25.30 38.32
C ALA A 70 17.74 24.49 37.22
N SER A 71 18.16 23.24 37.06
CA SER A 71 17.60 22.29 36.09
C SER A 71 16.69 21.30 36.82
N ASP A 72 15.39 21.36 36.57
CA ASP A 72 14.45 20.34 37.06
C ASP A 72 14.06 19.42 35.90
N ALA A 73 14.27 18.12 36.11
CA ALA A 73 13.81 17.11 35.16
C ALA A 73 12.28 17.03 35.23
N VAL A 74 11.63 17.56 34.19
CA VAL A 74 10.18 17.67 34.14
C VAL A 74 9.55 16.32 33.80
N ARG A 75 10.19 15.56 32.91
CA ARG A 75 9.63 14.29 32.44
C ARG A 75 10.71 13.32 32.00
N LYS A 76 10.56 12.05 32.36
CA LYS A 76 11.44 10.96 31.93
C LYS A 76 10.59 9.78 31.45
N GLN A 77 10.78 9.37 30.21
CA GLN A 77 9.98 8.31 29.59
C GLN A 77 10.81 7.46 28.63
N VAL A 78 10.56 6.16 28.65
CA VAL A 78 11.08 5.23 27.63
C VAL A 78 10.09 5.16 26.47
N THR A 79 10.60 5.36 25.26
CA THR A 79 9.82 5.31 24.04
C THR A 79 10.54 4.45 23.00
N THR A 80 9.77 3.62 22.30
CA THR A 80 10.25 2.83 21.17
C THR A 80 9.86 3.54 19.88
N PHE A 81 10.85 3.99 19.13
CA PHE A 81 10.67 4.62 17.83
C PHE A 81 10.90 3.61 16.71
N HIS A 82 10.00 3.60 15.73
CA HIS A 82 10.07 2.78 14.52
C HIS A 82 9.12 3.38 13.47
N THR A 83 8.97 2.72 12.33
CA THR A 83 8.25 3.30 11.19
C THR A 83 6.77 3.60 11.44
N SER A 84 6.08 2.81 12.25
CA SER A 84 4.69 3.07 12.66
C SER A 84 4.58 4.02 13.85
N ASN A 85 5.70 4.31 14.53
CA ASN A 85 5.74 5.21 15.69
C ASN A 85 6.98 6.11 15.61
N ARG A 86 6.95 7.06 14.67
CA ARG A 86 8.08 7.95 14.38
C ARG A 86 8.15 9.15 15.32
N SER A 87 7.06 9.47 16.01
CA SER A 87 6.98 10.62 16.90
C SER A 87 6.35 10.30 18.23
N MET A 88 6.71 11.11 19.21
CA MET A 88 6.13 11.08 20.54
C MET A 88 5.81 12.50 20.97
N LYS A 89 4.59 12.70 21.46
CA LYS A 89 4.13 13.97 22.03
C LYS A 89 4.37 13.98 23.54
N TYR A 90 4.96 15.06 24.03
CA TYR A 90 5.15 15.34 25.44
C TYR A 90 4.49 16.67 25.79
N THR A 91 3.47 16.62 26.64
CA THR A 91 2.81 17.81 27.17
C THR A 91 3.36 18.12 28.56
N ILE A 92 3.73 19.37 28.76
CA ILE A 92 4.24 19.94 30.02
C ILE A 92 3.37 21.15 30.36
N ARG A 93 3.12 21.43 31.64
CA ARG A 93 2.44 22.68 32.03
C ARG A 93 3.36 23.87 31.84
N ASN A 94 2.84 24.94 31.25
CA ASN A 94 3.53 26.20 31.01
C ASN A 94 3.66 27.05 32.29
N GLU A 95 4.06 26.43 33.40
CA GLU A 95 4.35 27.12 34.67
C GLU A 95 5.82 27.61 34.71
N LEU A 96 6.59 27.29 33.67
CA LEU A 96 8.02 27.57 33.56
C LEU A 96 8.22 28.94 32.90
N SER A 97 8.93 29.85 33.57
CA SER A 97 9.45 31.07 32.95
C SER A 97 10.24 30.70 31.69
N MET A 98 9.79 31.16 30.52
CA MET A 98 10.28 30.78 29.19
C MET A 98 11.81 30.73 29.09
N GLY A 99 12.37 29.53 29.24
CA GLY A 99 13.79 29.23 29.13
C GLY A 99 14.03 28.09 28.15
N ASP A 100 15.30 27.78 27.90
CA ASP A 100 15.67 26.69 27.01
C ASP A 100 15.19 25.33 27.55
N ILE A 101 14.74 24.45 26.65
CA ILE A 101 14.43 23.07 26.96
C ILE A 101 15.60 22.20 26.52
N GLU A 102 16.15 21.42 27.44
CA GLU A 102 17.12 20.38 27.13
C GLU A 102 16.41 19.02 27.04
N ILE A 103 16.49 18.36 25.88
CA ILE A 103 16.01 17.00 25.66
C ILE A 103 17.22 16.06 25.62
N ARG A 104 17.39 15.25 26.66
CA ARG A 104 18.41 14.21 26.73
C ARG A 104 17.87 12.88 26.23
N LEU A 105 18.67 12.21 25.41
CA LEU A 105 18.34 10.94 24.79
C LEU A 105 19.40 9.90 25.17
N GLU A 106 18.98 8.89 25.93
CA GLU A 106 19.77 7.69 26.22
C GLU A 106 19.27 6.57 25.28
N LEU A 107 20.04 6.22 24.26
CA LEU A 107 19.64 5.22 23.26
C LEU A 107 20.17 3.82 23.60
N TYR A 108 19.31 2.83 23.45
CA TYR A 108 19.64 1.41 23.63
C TYR A 108 18.81 0.54 22.67
N ASP A 109 19.27 -0.69 22.42
CA ASP A 109 18.60 -1.62 21.49
C ASP A 109 18.30 -0.97 20.12
N ILE A 110 19.35 -0.42 19.53
CA ILE A 110 19.30 0.27 18.24
C ILE A 110 19.50 -0.78 17.14
N SER A 111 18.52 -0.93 16.28
CA SER A 111 18.60 -1.75 15.08
C SER A 111 18.25 -0.91 13.84
N GLY A 112 18.88 -1.22 12.71
CA GLY A 112 18.70 -0.50 11.45
C GLY A 112 19.98 0.08 10.89
N TYR A 113 19.83 0.93 9.87
CA TYR A 113 20.94 1.41 9.05
C TYR A 113 21.93 2.27 9.84
N ARG A 114 23.16 1.75 9.98
CA ARG A 114 24.32 2.55 10.42
C ARG A 114 24.86 3.37 9.25
N ASP A 115 25.73 4.34 9.55
CA ASP A 115 26.32 5.28 8.60
C ASP A 115 26.79 4.62 7.29
N TYR A 116 26.48 5.26 6.14
CA TYR A 116 26.79 4.78 4.79
C TYR A 116 28.27 4.40 4.65
N SER A 117 29.14 5.18 5.29
CA SER A 117 30.59 5.02 5.27
C SER A 117 31.03 3.64 5.78
N MET A 118 30.27 3.01 6.68
CA MET A 118 30.57 1.69 7.23
C MET A 118 30.20 0.54 6.28
N PHE A 119 29.44 0.79 5.23
CA PHE A 119 28.93 -0.22 4.29
C PHE A 119 29.26 0.12 2.84
N THR A 120 30.51 0.53 2.57
CA THR A 120 31.01 0.50 1.18
C THR A 120 31.14 -0.95 0.75
N ILE A 121 30.04 -1.53 0.28
CA ILE A 121 29.96 -2.91 -0.15
C ILE A 121 30.38 -2.99 -1.62
N ASP A 122 31.49 -3.69 -1.86
CA ASP A 122 31.88 -4.12 -3.19
C ASP A 122 31.13 -5.41 -3.55
N PHE A 123 29.99 -5.27 -4.22
CA PHE A 123 29.18 -6.41 -4.67
C PHE A 123 29.90 -7.34 -5.66
N THR A 124 31.06 -6.94 -6.19
CA THR A 124 31.86 -7.79 -7.09
C THR A 124 32.73 -8.79 -6.34
N LYS A 125 32.81 -8.67 -5.01
CA LYS A 125 33.60 -9.56 -4.15
C LYS A 125 32.74 -10.14 -3.04
N PRO A 126 32.99 -11.39 -2.62
CA PRO A 126 32.29 -11.96 -1.48
C PRO A 126 32.62 -11.16 -0.21
N SER A 127 31.61 -10.91 0.61
CA SER A 127 31.74 -10.28 1.92
C SER A 127 31.36 -11.26 3.02
N PRO A 128 31.72 -11.01 4.30
CA PRO A 128 31.25 -11.83 5.42
C PRO A 128 29.73 -11.88 5.58
N LEU A 129 28.99 -10.95 4.97
CA LEU A 129 27.53 -10.88 5.01
C LEU A 129 26.88 -11.56 3.80
N THR A 130 27.68 -11.99 2.81
CA THR A 130 27.19 -12.61 1.59
C THR A 130 26.82 -14.07 1.84
N ASP A 131 25.62 -14.46 1.43
CA ASP A 131 25.12 -15.84 1.48
C ASP A 131 24.62 -16.36 0.11
N LEU A 132 24.58 -15.49 -0.92
CA LEU A 132 24.18 -15.84 -2.27
C LEU A 132 25.06 -15.15 -3.32
N CYS A 133 25.40 -15.91 -4.37
CA CYS A 133 26.03 -15.39 -5.57
C CYS A 133 24.99 -15.31 -6.70
N ILE A 134 24.82 -14.14 -7.29
CA ILE A 134 23.97 -13.91 -8.45
C ILE A 134 24.85 -13.81 -9.70
N GLY A 135 24.55 -14.62 -10.71
CA GLY A 135 25.11 -14.50 -12.06
C GLY A 135 24.07 -13.98 -13.05
N PHE A 136 24.51 -13.63 -14.25
CA PHE A 136 23.64 -13.12 -15.32
C PHE A 136 23.84 -13.98 -16.57
N GLN A 137 22.77 -14.22 -17.32
CA GLN A 137 22.77 -15.17 -18.44
C GLN A 137 23.85 -14.86 -19.50
N ASP A 138 24.03 -13.58 -19.85
CA ASP A 138 24.94 -13.14 -20.92
C ASP A 138 26.21 -12.47 -20.37
N SER A 139 26.58 -12.74 -19.12
CA SER A 139 27.74 -12.10 -18.48
C SER A 139 28.44 -12.99 -17.46
N ASP A 140 29.77 -12.97 -17.48
CA ASP A 140 30.61 -13.61 -16.46
C ASP A 140 30.66 -12.83 -15.14
N VAL A 141 30.00 -11.66 -15.08
CA VAL A 141 29.94 -10.86 -13.86
C VAL A 141 29.16 -11.63 -12.79
N ARG A 142 29.74 -11.69 -11.59
CA ARG A 142 29.12 -12.25 -10.39
C ARG A 142 28.87 -11.14 -9.38
N VAL A 143 27.71 -11.21 -8.73
CA VAL A 143 27.24 -10.23 -7.77
C VAL A 143 26.90 -10.94 -6.46
N TYR A 144 27.57 -10.54 -5.39
CA TYR A 144 27.53 -11.19 -4.09
C TYR A 144 26.59 -10.45 -3.14
N VAL A 145 25.48 -11.07 -2.75
CA VAL A 145 24.40 -10.42 -1.98
C VAL A 145 24.03 -11.18 -0.71
N ASN A 146 23.25 -10.53 0.15
CA ASN A 146 22.60 -11.13 1.30
C ASN A 146 21.11 -11.40 1.00
N THR A 147 20.67 -12.66 1.08
CA THR A 147 19.30 -13.08 0.75
C THR A 147 18.27 -12.48 1.69
N GLN A 148 18.57 -12.45 3.00
CA GLN A 148 17.66 -11.90 4.00
C GLN A 148 17.40 -10.43 3.72
N TYR A 149 18.44 -9.65 3.47
CA TYR A 149 18.30 -8.23 3.22
C TYR A 149 17.56 -7.95 1.91
N LEU A 150 17.87 -8.66 0.82
CA LEU A 150 17.09 -8.56 -0.42
C LEU A 150 15.61 -8.88 -0.20
N SER A 151 15.30 -9.89 0.62
CA SER A 151 13.93 -10.28 0.97
C SER A 151 13.17 -9.18 1.69
N ILE A 152 13.84 -8.38 2.53
CA ILE A 152 13.17 -7.32 3.28
C ILE A 152 12.73 -6.18 2.34
N HIS A 153 13.50 -5.94 1.26
CA HIS A 153 13.21 -4.88 0.30
C HIS A 153 12.30 -5.31 -0.84
N SER A 154 12.14 -6.61 -1.07
CA SER A 154 11.44 -7.18 -2.21
C SER A 154 10.68 -8.43 -1.82
N ALA A 155 9.36 -8.36 -1.90
CA ALA A 155 8.50 -9.52 -1.75
C ALA A 155 8.82 -10.60 -2.80
N LYS A 156 9.19 -10.21 -4.02
CA LYS A 156 9.57 -11.16 -5.09
C LYS A 156 10.83 -11.94 -4.72
N PHE A 157 11.86 -11.28 -4.19
CA PHE A 157 13.06 -11.97 -3.70
C PHE A 157 12.76 -12.87 -2.50
N ALA A 158 11.92 -12.40 -1.56
CA ALA A 158 11.49 -13.24 -0.44
C ALA A 158 10.83 -14.55 -0.93
N HIS A 159 9.88 -14.46 -1.86
CA HIS A 159 9.24 -15.62 -2.47
C HIS A 159 10.22 -16.50 -3.25
N LEU A 160 11.12 -15.90 -4.02
CA LEU A 160 12.13 -16.60 -4.80
C LEU A 160 13.06 -17.43 -3.88
N PHE A 161 13.56 -16.84 -2.80
CA PHE A 161 14.50 -17.52 -1.90
C PHE A 161 13.84 -18.58 -1.03
N VAL A 162 12.55 -18.44 -0.70
CA VAL A 162 11.77 -19.51 -0.05
C VAL A 162 11.75 -20.77 -0.93
N ARG A 163 11.62 -20.61 -2.25
CA ARG A 163 11.61 -21.73 -3.21
C ARG A 163 12.98 -22.35 -3.41
N ILE A 164 14.04 -21.54 -3.36
CA ILE A 164 15.40 -21.98 -3.64
C ILE A 164 15.99 -22.84 -2.50
N LYS A 165 15.56 -22.66 -1.24
CA LYS A 165 16.10 -23.42 -0.09
C LYS A 165 15.92 -24.94 -0.30
N PRO A 166 16.97 -25.67 -0.70
CA PRO A 166 16.88 -27.10 -0.98
C PRO A 166 16.84 -27.82 0.37
N GLY A 167 15.65 -28.20 0.81
CA GLY A 167 15.45 -28.83 2.12
C GLY A 167 14.05 -28.67 2.71
N CYS A 168 13.26 -27.72 2.21
CA CYS A 168 11.85 -27.54 2.60
C CYS A 168 10.85 -28.18 1.61
N ALA A 169 11.31 -29.03 0.68
CA ALA A 169 10.40 -29.93 -0.03
C ALA A 169 9.82 -30.90 1.01
N GLU A 170 8.52 -30.80 1.26
CA GLU A 170 7.76 -31.70 2.12
C GLU A 170 8.07 -33.15 1.74
N LYS A 171 8.86 -33.83 2.56
CA LYS A 171 8.90 -35.29 2.49
C LYS A 171 7.52 -35.77 2.96
N PRO A 172 6.81 -36.63 2.20
CA PRO A 172 5.68 -37.36 2.77
C PRO A 172 6.25 -38.18 3.94
N PHE A 173 5.87 -37.81 5.16
CA PHE A 173 6.40 -38.43 6.38
C PHE A 173 6.12 -39.94 6.39
N PRO A 174 7.14 -40.79 6.59
CA PRO A 174 6.94 -42.04 7.28
C PRO A 174 6.90 -41.76 8.79
N THR A 175 5.85 -42.25 9.45
CA THR A 175 5.74 -42.36 10.89
C THR A 175 6.89 -43.17 11.46
N THR A 176 7.84 -42.56 12.17
CA THR A 176 8.36 -43.10 13.44
C THR A 176 9.28 -42.14 14.18
N GLU A 177 9.18 -42.25 15.50
CA GLU A 177 9.81 -41.49 16.57
C GLU A 177 11.36 -41.58 16.56
N ASN A 178 12.04 -40.45 16.78
CA ASN A 178 12.82 -40.16 18.01
C ASN A 178 14.03 -39.21 17.79
N LYS A 179 14.18 -38.34 18.81
CA LYS A 179 15.38 -37.67 19.37
C LYS A 179 16.01 -36.43 18.67
N SER A 180 15.64 -35.29 19.26
CA SER A 180 16.48 -34.23 19.85
C SER A 180 17.82 -33.87 19.20
N GLU A 181 17.94 -32.59 18.81
CA GLU A 181 19.06 -31.72 19.18
C GLU A 181 18.62 -30.25 19.17
N PHE A 182 18.93 -29.53 20.25
CA PHE A 182 18.62 -28.12 20.47
C PHE A 182 19.58 -27.24 19.67
N GLY A 183 19.10 -26.61 18.60
CA GLY A 183 19.78 -25.51 17.92
C GLY A 183 19.19 -24.17 18.34
N THR A 184 20.03 -23.23 18.77
CA THR A 184 19.66 -21.86 19.13
C THR A 184 19.05 -21.12 17.93
N CYS A 185 17.75 -20.82 18.00
CA CYS A 185 17.06 -19.95 17.04
C CYS A 185 17.65 -18.53 17.13
N SER A 186 18.11 -17.97 16.02
CA SER A 186 18.50 -16.56 15.95
C SER A 186 17.25 -15.68 15.91
N ASP A 187 17.24 -14.56 16.64
CA ASP A 187 16.14 -13.60 16.81
C ASP A 187 15.70 -12.82 15.53
N TYR A 188 15.91 -13.38 14.33
CA TYR A 188 15.56 -12.78 13.04
C TYR A 188 14.58 -13.63 12.21
N ASP A 189 13.61 -14.26 12.86
CA ASP A 189 12.49 -14.89 12.15
C ASP A 189 11.55 -13.81 11.58
N VAL A 190 11.87 -13.38 10.35
CA VAL A 190 10.96 -12.62 9.50
C VAL A 190 9.78 -13.52 9.15
N LEU A 191 8.58 -13.10 9.53
CA LEU A 191 7.30 -13.81 9.40
C LEU A 191 7.14 -14.49 8.04
N SER A 192 7.31 -15.82 8.01
CA SER A 192 7.03 -16.66 6.84
C SER A 192 5.52 -16.82 6.68
N MET A 193 4.89 -16.01 5.82
CA MET A 193 3.51 -16.25 5.39
C MET A 193 3.50 -17.44 4.42
N LYS A 194 2.92 -18.58 4.83
CA LYS A 194 2.64 -19.73 3.96
C LYS A 194 1.35 -19.46 3.19
N SER A 195 1.42 -19.48 1.86
CA SER A 195 0.24 -19.51 0.98
C SER A 195 0.07 -20.93 0.43
N GLU A 196 -0.97 -21.65 0.86
CA GLU A 196 -1.40 -22.88 0.20
C GLU A 196 -2.46 -22.51 -0.85
N GLY A 197 -2.20 -22.86 -2.11
CA GLY A 197 -3.10 -22.59 -3.23
C GLY A 197 -4.01 -23.78 -3.50
N GLU A 198 -5.31 -23.63 -3.23
CA GLU A 198 -6.34 -24.46 -3.85
C GLU A 198 -6.85 -23.77 -5.13
N THR A 199 -6.76 -24.48 -6.25
CA THR A 199 -7.30 -24.05 -7.55
C THR A 199 -8.82 -24.12 -7.55
N VAL A 200 -9.48 -22.99 -7.32
CA VAL A 200 -10.89 -22.76 -7.68
C VAL A 200 -10.93 -22.17 -9.09
N LYS A 201 -11.63 -22.84 -10.01
CA LYS A 201 -11.90 -22.31 -11.36
C LYS A 201 -12.88 -21.14 -11.26
N LEU A 202 -12.43 -19.95 -11.65
CA LEU A 202 -13.24 -18.74 -11.80
C LEU A 202 -12.88 -18.06 -13.14
N ASP A 203 -13.87 -17.36 -13.70
CA ASP A 203 -14.01 -16.95 -15.11
C ASP A 203 -12.96 -15.95 -15.66
N SER A 204 -12.98 -15.84 -17.00
CA SER A 204 -11.93 -15.49 -17.97
C SER A 204 -11.34 -14.07 -17.99
N ASP A 205 -11.66 -13.17 -17.06
CA ASP A 205 -11.27 -11.75 -17.20
C ASP A 205 -10.09 -11.32 -16.29
N GLU A 206 -9.63 -12.20 -15.40
CA GLU A 206 -8.43 -11.98 -14.55
C GLU A 206 -7.09 -12.34 -15.22
N GLU A 207 -7.10 -12.94 -16.43
CA GLU A 207 -5.87 -13.39 -17.11
C GLU A 207 -4.98 -12.24 -17.59
N MET A 208 -5.53 -11.07 -17.89
CA MET A 208 -4.75 -9.97 -18.49
C MET A 208 -3.81 -9.27 -17.49
N PHE A 209 -4.14 -9.26 -16.20
CA PHE A 209 -3.28 -8.71 -15.14
C PHE A 209 -2.37 -9.77 -14.53
N ARG A 210 -2.79 -11.04 -14.44
CA ARG A 210 -1.90 -12.14 -14.02
C ARG A 210 -0.77 -12.38 -15.01
N ALA A 211 -0.97 -12.13 -16.30
CA ALA A 211 0.07 -12.27 -17.33
C ALA A 211 1.32 -11.39 -17.12
N ARG A 212 1.28 -10.35 -16.27
CA ARG A 212 2.46 -9.51 -15.95
C ARG A 212 3.17 -9.88 -14.64
N THR A 213 2.53 -10.65 -13.76
CA THR A 213 3.08 -11.07 -12.46
C THR A 213 3.47 -12.55 -12.42
N GLN A 214 3.03 -13.37 -13.39
CA GLN A 214 3.34 -14.81 -13.47
C GLN A 214 4.73 -15.16 -13.99
N ASP A 215 5.60 -14.19 -14.31
CA ASP A 215 6.88 -14.47 -14.99
C ASP A 215 8.07 -14.67 -14.06
N VAL A 216 7.89 -14.65 -12.73
CA VAL A 216 9.01 -14.83 -11.78
C VAL A 216 9.66 -16.21 -11.91
N ASP A 217 8.89 -17.23 -12.28
CA ASP A 217 9.38 -18.59 -12.51
C ASP A 217 10.18 -18.74 -13.81
N ASN A 218 9.98 -17.85 -14.79
CA ASN A 218 10.82 -17.81 -16.00
C ASN A 218 12.10 -16.98 -15.81
N MET A 219 12.18 -16.16 -14.76
CA MET A 219 13.27 -15.20 -14.56
C MET A 219 14.58 -15.81 -14.09
N CYS A 220 14.56 -16.99 -13.45
CA CYS A 220 15.74 -17.56 -12.80
C CYS A 220 15.80 -19.07 -12.92
N PHE A 221 17.01 -19.63 -13.02
CA PHE A 221 17.25 -21.06 -12.84
C PHE A 221 18.44 -21.25 -11.89
N LEU A 222 18.37 -22.29 -11.06
CA LEU A 222 19.50 -22.75 -10.27
C LEU A 222 20.32 -23.68 -11.16
N LEU A 223 21.61 -23.39 -11.30
CA LEU A 223 22.55 -24.34 -11.88
C LEU A 223 23.19 -25.14 -10.73
N PRO A 224 23.06 -26.47 -10.73
CA PRO A 224 23.90 -27.32 -9.90
C PRO A 224 25.38 -27.05 -10.25
N SER A 225 26.24 -26.99 -9.25
CA SER A 225 27.68 -26.94 -9.49
C SER A 225 28.14 -28.31 -10.00
N ASP A 226 28.46 -28.42 -11.29
CA ASP A 226 28.88 -29.67 -11.93
C ASP A 226 30.36 -30.03 -11.68
N ASP A 227 31.10 -29.22 -10.90
CA ASP A 227 32.53 -29.39 -10.66
C ASP A 227 32.84 -30.15 -9.35
N ALA A 228 32.32 -31.37 -9.22
CA ALA A 228 32.73 -32.31 -8.17
C ALA A 228 33.80 -33.29 -8.67
N ALA A 229 34.94 -32.78 -9.13
CA ALA A 229 36.13 -33.58 -9.39
C ALA A 229 37.43 -32.84 -9.04
N GLY A 230 37.71 -32.71 -7.74
CA GLY A 230 39.09 -32.62 -7.24
C GLY A 230 39.49 -31.33 -6.52
N SER A 231 39.65 -31.47 -5.19
CA SER A 231 40.56 -30.73 -4.30
C SER A 231 40.23 -29.28 -3.86
N SER A 232 39.61 -29.16 -2.68
CA SER A 232 40.14 -28.52 -1.44
C SER A 232 39.03 -27.78 -0.66
N PRO A 233 38.82 -28.04 0.65
CA PRO A 233 37.70 -27.46 1.39
C PRO A 233 38.14 -26.19 2.13
N ALA A 234 37.87 -25.01 1.57
CA ALA A 234 38.00 -23.75 2.32
C ALA A 234 37.25 -22.55 1.69
N THR A 235 35.95 -22.69 1.41
CA THR A 235 34.92 -21.63 1.56
C THR A 235 33.57 -22.24 1.18
N GLY A 236 32.70 -22.51 2.17
CA GLY A 236 31.44 -23.26 2.00
C GLY A 236 30.30 -22.54 1.26
N LEU A 237 30.58 -21.94 0.10
CA LEU A 237 29.62 -21.21 -0.73
C LEU A 237 29.42 -21.86 -2.13
N GLU A 238 29.98 -23.04 -2.37
CA GLU A 238 30.04 -23.70 -3.71
C GLU A 238 28.70 -24.21 -4.28
N GLY A 239 27.54 -23.87 -3.68
CA GLY A 239 26.26 -24.48 -4.06
C GLY A 239 25.18 -23.56 -4.66
N ASN A 240 25.24 -22.24 -4.46
CA ASN A 240 24.07 -21.37 -4.72
C ASN A 240 24.42 -20.21 -5.66
N VAL A 241 24.61 -20.50 -6.95
CA VAL A 241 24.63 -19.46 -7.98
C VAL A 241 23.23 -19.33 -8.57
N LEU A 242 22.60 -18.18 -8.37
CA LEU A 242 21.32 -17.83 -8.97
C LEU A 242 21.56 -17.08 -10.27
N ILE A 243 21.11 -17.61 -11.41
CA ILE A 243 21.25 -16.92 -12.71
C ILE A 243 20.00 -16.11 -13.02
N LEU A 244 20.15 -14.79 -13.21
CA LEU A 244 19.11 -13.89 -13.68
C LEU A 244 19.11 -13.80 -15.20
N LYS A 245 17.93 -13.93 -15.81
CA LYS A 245 17.71 -13.74 -17.25
C LYS A 245 17.28 -12.31 -17.58
N ASP A 246 17.66 -11.83 -18.76
CA ASP A 246 17.29 -10.51 -19.32
C ASP A 246 17.54 -9.32 -18.39
N VAL A 247 18.56 -9.41 -17.54
CA VAL A 247 18.96 -8.33 -16.62
C VAL A 247 20.44 -8.05 -16.82
N GLY A 248 20.78 -6.78 -17.09
CA GLY A 248 22.17 -6.37 -17.16
C GLY A 248 22.79 -6.26 -15.75
N PRO A 249 24.05 -6.70 -15.55
CA PRO A 249 24.72 -6.58 -14.25
C PRO A 249 24.82 -5.13 -13.79
N GLY A 250 25.03 -4.20 -14.72
CA GLY A 250 25.12 -2.76 -14.43
C GLY A 250 23.81 -2.20 -13.86
N GLU A 251 22.67 -2.53 -14.46
CA GLU A 251 21.35 -2.09 -14.03
C GLU A 251 21.00 -2.69 -12.66
N PHE A 252 21.30 -3.97 -12.46
CA PHE A 252 21.08 -4.62 -11.17
C PHE A 252 21.94 -4.01 -10.06
N LEU A 253 23.19 -3.66 -10.35
CA LEU A 253 24.06 -2.95 -9.42
C LEU A 253 23.53 -1.55 -9.06
N VAL A 254 22.83 -0.87 -9.97
CA VAL A 254 22.14 0.40 -9.64
C VAL A 254 21.06 0.16 -8.59
N LEU A 255 20.23 -0.89 -8.74
CA LEU A 255 19.25 -1.26 -7.72
C LEU A 255 19.93 -1.60 -6.39
N LEU A 256 20.96 -2.44 -6.40
CA LEU A 256 21.66 -2.83 -5.18
C LEU A 256 22.27 -1.63 -4.46
N LYS A 257 22.95 -0.73 -5.18
CA LYS A 257 23.48 0.51 -4.59
C LYS A 257 22.39 1.42 -4.05
N ALA A 258 21.18 1.34 -4.60
CA ALA A 258 20.05 2.11 -4.13
C ALA A 258 19.41 1.54 -2.86
N ILE A 259 19.38 0.22 -2.69
CA ILE A 259 18.85 -0.43 -1.48
C ILE A 259 19.92 -0.70 -0.41
N TYR A 260 21.21 -0.73 -0.78
CA TYR A 260 22.36 -0.93 0.11
C TYR A 260 23.33 0.26 0.09
N PRO A 261 23.22 1.18 1.06
CA PRO A 261 22.07 1.43 1.95
C PRO A 261 21.01 2.31 1.25
N PRO A 262 19.77 2.40 1.77
CA PRO A 262 18.60 3.02 1.10
C PRO A 262 18.67 4.54 0.85
N PHE A 263 19.83 5.15 1.10
CA PHE A 263 20.03 6.59 1.05
C PHE A 263 20.60 7.09 -0.27
N ALA A 264 20.84 6.22 -1.25
CA ALA A 264 21.33 6.67 -2.55
C ALA A 264 20.38 7.73 -3.12
N ALA A 265 20.95 8.87 -3.51
CA ALA A 265 20.21 9.92 -4.19
C ALA A 265 19.77 9.41 -5.56
N ILE A 266 18.50 9.66 -5.89
CA ILE A 266 18.00 9.42 -7.23
C ILE A 266 18.44 10.61 -8.08
N THR A 267 19.09 10.32 -9.20
CA THR A 267 19.56 11.31 -10.16
C THR A 267 18.94 11.01 -11.52
N LYS A 268 19.03 11.96 -12.44
CA LYS A 268 18.53 11.79 -13.81
C LYS A 268 19.09 10.52 -14.48
N GLU A 269 20.37 10.24 -14.27
CA GLU A 269 21.10 9.16 -14.93
C GLU A 269 20.75 7.79 -14.36
N ASN A 270 20.44 7.71 -13.06
CA ASN A 270 20.15 6.44 -12.40
C ASN A 270 18.65 6.11 -12.35
N LEU A 271 17.78 7.08 -12.60
CA LEU A 271 16.33 6.94 -12.43
C LEU A 271 15.75 5.79 -13.26
N GLN A 272 15.99 5.80 -14.58
CA GLN A 272 15.40 4.81 -15.48
C GLN A 272 15.82 3.35 -15.14
N PRO A 273 17.12 3.00 -15.03
CA PRO A 273 17.50 1.65 -14.64
C PRO A 273 17.02 1.29 -13.24
N LEU A 274 17.01 2.25 -12.30
CA LEU A 274 16.50 2.02 -10.95
C LEU A 274 15.01 1.67 -10.96
N LEU A 275 14.17 2.42 -11.68
CA LEU A 275 12.73 2.17 -11.76
C LEU A 275 12.43 0.85 -12.48
N ALA A 276 13.13 0.57 -13.59
CA ALA A 276 12.99 -0.69 -14.32
C ALA A 276 13.30 -1.89 -13.42
N MET A 277 14.42 -1.86 -12.71
CA MET A 277 14.80 -2.93 -11.79
C MET A 277 13.89 -3.00 -10.56
N SER A 278 13.47 -1.86 -10.01
CA SER A 278 12.57 -1.81 -8.84
C SER A 278 11.20 -2.38 -9.17
N PHE A 279 10.63 -2.06 -10.33
CA PHE A 279 9.37 -2.63 -10.79
C PHE A 279 9.50 -4.13 -11.06
N ARG A 280 10.57 -4.51 -11.75
CA ARG A 280 10.88 -5.90 -12.09
C ARG A 280 11.01 -6.77 -10.85
N PHE A 281 11.75 -6.32 -9.84
CA PHE A 281 11.97 -7.06 -8.59
C PHE A 281 10.99 -6.68 -7.46
N GLY A 282 9.97 -5.85 -7.71
CA GLY A 282 8.96 -5.53 -6.69
C GLY A 282 9.53 -4.81 -5.46
N VAL A 283 10.42 -3.84 -5.68
CA VAL A 283 11.01 -2.96 -4.65
C VAL A 283 10.19 -1.66 -4.60
N GLU A 284 9.01 -1.74 -3.98
CA GLU A 284 7.99 -0.69 -4.06
C GLU A 284 8.44 0.66 -3.51
N HIS A 285 9.17 0.68 -2.39
CA HIS A 285 9.64 1.92 -1.77
C HIS A 285 10.62 2.69 -2.68
N MET A 286 11.34 2.02 -3.58
CA MET A 286 12.17 2.69 -4.59
C MET A 286 11.35 3.26 -5.75
N LEU A 287 10.24 2.62 -6.13
CA LEU A 287 9.29 3.19 -7.09
C LEU A 287 8.67 4.47 -6.54
N TRP A 288 8.23 4.45 -5.28
CA TRP A 288 7.67 5.64 -4.64
C TRP A 288 8.70 6.76 -4.50
N LYS A 289 9.94 6.44 -4.12
CA LYS A 289 11.02 7.44 -4.06
C LYS A 289 11.28 8.06 -5.45
N GLY A 290 11.25 7.26 -6.51
CA GLY A 290 11.38 7.74 -7.89
C GLY A 290 10.19 8.59 -8.35
N GLU A 291 8.97 8.20 -7.97
CA GLU A 291 7.75 8.99 -8.19
C GLU A 291 7.88 10.39 -7.55
N ARG A 292 8.32 10.44 -6.28
CA ARG A 292 8.56 11.71 -5.57
C ARG A 292 9.64 12.55 -6.24
N TYR A 293 10.75 11.93 -6.67
CA TYR A 293 11.79 12.64 -7.41
C TYR A 293 11.23 13.26 -8.68
N LEU A 294 10.46 12.51 -9.47
CA LEU A 294 9.82 13.00 -10.69
C LEU A 294 8.83 14.16 -10.45
N MET A 295 8.30 14.33 -9.23
CA MET A 295 7.46 15.47 -8.85
C MET A 295 8.25 16.71 -8.42
N THR A 296 9.55 16.61 -8.17
CA THR A 296 10.40 17.75 -7.78
C THR A 296 10.62 18.76 -8.90
N LYS A 297 10.99 19.98 -8.53
CA LYS A 297 11.34 21.04 -9.51
C LYS A 297 12.57 20.67 -10.36
N GLU A 298 13.53 19.97 -9.78
CA GLU A 298 14.74 19.50 -10.48
C GLU A 298 14.38 18.52 -11.61
N ALA A 299 13.52 17.54 -11.31
CA ALA A 299 13.05 16.60 -12.32
C ALA A 299 12.18 17.29 -13.37
N GLN A 300 11.32 18.24 -12.99
CA GLN A 300 10.51 19.01 -13.96
C GLN A 300 11.35 19.85 -14.94
N GLN A 301 12.59 20.20 -14.60
CA GLN A 301 13.53 20.84 -15.52
C GLN A 301 14.21 19.83 -16.46
N SER A 302 14.29 18.58 -16.03
CA SER A 302 15.03 17.51 -16.72
C SER A 302 14.16 16.62 -17.60
N PHE A 303 12.87 16.51 -17.27
CA PHE A 303 11.89 15.65 -17.90
C PHE A 303 10.64 16.46 -18.24
N ASP A 304 10.17 16.36 -19.47
CA ASP A 304 8.94 17.01 -19.89
C ASP A 304 7.68 16.27 -19.37
N VAL A 305 6.49 16.83 -19.62
CA VAL A 305 5.23 16.24 -19.16
C VAL A 305 4.98 14.87 -19.81
N PHE A 306 5.43 14.67 -21.05
CA PHE A 306 5.24 13.42 -21.78
C PHE A 306 6.10 12.30 -21.18
N GLU A 307 7.40 12.53 -20.97
CA GLU A 307 8.33 11.57 -20.37
C GLU A 307 7.90 11.18 -18.95
N ARG A 308 7.45 12.16 -18.16
CA ARG A 308 6.93 11.91 -16.80
C ARG A 308 5.66 11.06 -16.84
N LEU A 309 4.75 11.31 -17.79
CA LEU A 309 3.53 10.53 -17.96
C LEU A 309 3.83 9.11 -18.45
N GLU A 310 4.83 8.95 -19.32
CA GLU A 310 5.32 7.65 -19.74
C GLU A 310 5.85 6.85 -18.55
N PHE A 311 6.73 7.44 -17.73
CA PHE A 311 7.19 6.81 -16.50
C PHE A 311 6.05 6.44 -15.57
N ALA A 312 5.09 7.36 -15.39
CA ALA A 312 3.96 7.13 -14.51
C ALA A 312 3.12 5.94 -14.96
N THR A 313 2.94 5.80 -16.28
CA THR A 313 2.15 4.72 -16.86
C THR A 313 2.92 3.39 -16.87
N LEU A 314 4.22 3.41 -17.18
CA LEU A 314 5.07 2.22 -17.21
C LEU A 314 5.21 1.57 -15.84
N PHE A 315 5.32 2.39 -14.80
CA PHE A 315 5.61 1.96 -13.44
C PHE A 315 4.43 2.10 -12.47
N ASN A 316 3.23 2.37 -12.97
CA ASN A 316 1.98 2.52 -12.21
C ASN A 316 2.07 3.57 -11.07
N MET A 317 2.61 4.75 -11.37
CA MET A 317 2.77 5.86 -10.42
C MET A 317 1.59 6.82 -10.47
N ALA A 318 0.54 6.53 -9.70
CA ALA A 318 -0.73 7.25 -9.75
C ALA A 318 -0.61 8.73 -9.38
N ALA A 319 0.22 9.08 -8.39
CA ALA A 319 0.36 10.48 -7.96
C ALA A 319 1.09 11.31 -9.02
N LEU A 320 2.13 10.74 -9.65
CA LEU A 320 2.81 11.39 -10.76
C LEU A 320 1.91 11.54 -11.99
N GLN A 321 1.11 10.52 -12.32
CA GLN A 321 0.14 10.59 -13.42
C GLN A 321 -0.85 11.74 -13.18
N SER A 322 -1.43 11.81 -11.99
CA SER A 322 -2.35 12.89 -11.60
C SER A 322 -1.69 14.28 -11.66
N ASP A 323 -0.47 14.41 -11.16
CA ASP A 323 0.30 15.68 -11.27
C ASP A 323 0.55 16.07 -12.73
N CYS A 324 0.87 15.12 -13.61
CA CYS A 324 1.06 15.41 -15.03
C CYS A 324 -0.25 15.85 -15.71
N LEU A 325 -1.36 15.15 -15.45
CA LEU A 325 -2.66 15.47 -16.05
C LEU A 325 -3.25 16.79 -15.50
N SER A 326 -2.98 17.14 -14.25
CA SER A 326 -3.42 18.43 -13.68
C SER A 326 -2.71 19.62 -14.31
N LYS A 327 -1.51 19.44 -14.88
CA LYS A 327 -0.78 20.48 -15.65
C LYS A 327 -1.33 20.67 -17.05
N LEU A 328 -2.04 19.69 -17.60
CA LEU A 328 -2.74 19.78 -18.89
C LEU A 328 -4.13 20.36 -18.65
N LEU A 329 -4.19 21.69 -18.51
CA LEU A 329 -5.40 22.41 -18.09
C LEU A 329 -6.48 22.40 -19.16
N THR A 330 -6.10 22.49 -20.43
CA THR A 330 -7.04 22.60 -21.55
C THR A 330 -7.01 21.37 -22.45
N ALA A 331 -8.09 21.16 -23.22
CA ALA A 331 -8.13 20.12 -24.24
C ALA A 331 -7.04 20.30 -25.32
N ASN A 332 -6.60 21.54 -25.57
CA ASN A 332 -5.54 21.84 -26.52
C ASN A 332 -4.17 21.38 -26.00
N ASP A 333 -3.89 21.54 -24.71
CA ASP A 333 -2.65 21.05 -24.09
C ASP A 333 -2.54 19.52 -24.23
N VAL A 334 -3.64 18.81 -23.98
CA VAL A 334 -3.70 17.35 -24.15
C VAL A 334 -3.49 16.93 -25.61
N ARG A 335 -4.07 17.68 -26.57
CA ARG A 335 -3.84 17.43 -28.00
C ARG A 335 -2.37 17.60 -28.39
N GLN A 336 -1.70 18.64 -27.89
CA GLN A 336 -0.27 18.84 -28.16
C GLN A 336 0.58 17.65 -27.71
N VAL A 337 0.26 17.05 -26.56
CA VAL A 337 0.93 15.84 -26.08
C VAL A 337 0.57 14.61 -26.92
N LEU A 338 -0.67 14.50 -27.39
CA LEU A 338 -1.12 13.41 -28.29
C LEU A 338 -0.53 13.52 -29.70
N ASP A 339 -0.20 14.72 -30.15
CA ASP A 339 0.42 14.99 -31.45
C ASP A 339 1.96 14.83 -31.40
N ASP A 340 2.54 14.59 -30.22
CA ASP A 340 3.97 14.34 -30.06
C ASP A 340 4.36 13.03 -30.77
N PRO A 341 5.36 13.03 -31.68
CA PRO A 341 5.74 11.83 -32.42
C PRO A 341 6.19 10.66 -31.53
N ARG A 342 6.64 10.93 -30.30
CA ARG A 342 7.05 9.90 -29.34
C ARG A 342 5.87 9.01 -28.90
N ILE A 343 4.62 9.48 -29.02
CA ILE A 343 3.42 8.71 -28.65
C ILE A 343 3.29 7.40 -29.43
N GLU A 344 3.85 7.34 -30.64
CA GLU A 344 3.80 6.13 -31.49
C GLU A 344 4.65 5.00 -30.92
N CYS A 345 5.74 5.35 -30.21
CA CYS A 345 6.64 4.41 -29.56
C CYS A 345 6.26 4.15 -28.09
N ALA A 346 5.46 5.03 -27.49
CA ALA A 346 5.05 4.92 -26.10
C ALA A 346 4.10 3.72 -25.84
N PRO A 347 4.00 3.26 -24.58
CA PRO A 347 3.03 2.25 -24.20
C PRO A 347 1.60 2.67 -24.55
N LYS A 348 0.80 1.73 -25.07
CA LYS A 348 -0.58 1.97 -25.48
C LYS A 348 -1.44 2.62 -24.39
N GLN A 349 -1.10 2.33 -23.12
CA GLN A 349 -1.75 2.87 -21.94
C GLN A 349 -1.60 4.40 -21.82
N VAL A 350 -0.48 4.97 -22.26
CA VAL A 350 -0.26 6.43 -22.23
C VAL A 350 -1.30 7.12 -23.10
N ARG A 351 -1.53 6.58 -24.30
CA ARG A 351 -2.53 7.11 -25.23
C ARG A 351 -3.95 7.00 -24.68
N SER A 352 -4.32 5.90 -24.02
CA SER A 352 -5.65 5.77 -23.41
C SER A 352 -5.87 6.79 -22.30
N VAL A 353 -4.87 7.00 -21.43
CA VAL A 353 -4.92 7.99 -20.36
C VAL A 353 -5.08 9.41 -20.91
N LEU A 354 -4.33 9.77 -21.96
CA LEU A 354 -4.45 11.07 -22.61
C LEU A 354 -5.81 11.27 -23.31
N LEU A 355 -6.35 10.24 -23.96
CA LEU A 355 -7.66 10.32 -24.60
C LEU A 355 -8.78 10.50 -23.56
N GLU A 356 -8.68 9.83 -22.42
CA GLU A 356 -9.61 10.02 -21.31
C GLU A 356 -9.53 11.45 -20.75
N ALA A 357 -8.31 11.93 -20.50
CA ALA A 357 -8.09 13.30 -20.05
C ALA A 357 -8.66 14.33 -21.05
N LEU A 358 -8.47 14.10 -22.36
CA LEU A 358 -9.02 14.94 -23.41
C LEU A 358 -10.56 15.01 -23.35
N LEU A 359 -11.23 13.87 -23.16
CA LEU A 359 -12.68 13.81 -23.01
C LEU A 359 -13.16 14.54 -21.76
N GLN A 360 -12.44 14.39 -20.63
CA GLN A 360 -12.75 15.11 -19.40
C GLN A 360 -12.62 16.63 -19.58
N ARG A 361 -11.58 17.11 -20.27
CA ARG A 361 -11.41 18.54 -20.54
C ARG A 361 -12.50 19.11 -21.45
N PHE A 362 -12.93 18.39 -22.50
CA PHE A 362 -14.07 18.83 -23.32
C PHE A 362 -15.37 18.95 -22.54
N ARG A 363 -15.63 18.03 -21.61
CA ARG A 363 -16.81 18.10 -20.74
C ARG A 363 -16.73 19.32 -19.84
N ALA A 364 -15.58 19.59 -19.23
CA ALA A 364 -15.37 20.76 -18.39
C ALA A 364 -15.60 22.08 -19.18
N ASP A 365 -15.02 22.20 -20.38
CA ASP A 365 -15.16 23.39 -21.21
C ASP A 365 -16.63 23.70 -21.56
N SER A 366 -17.41 22.65 -21.85
CA SER A 366 -18.84 22.79 -22.18
C SER A 366 -19.69 23.31 -21.01
N VAL A 367 -19.37 22.91 -19.77
CA VAL A 367 -20.08 23.37 -18.56
C VAL A 367 -19.80 24.86 -18.29
N THR A 368 -18.56 25.31 -18.51
CA THR A 368 -18.20 26.74 -18.37
C THR A 368 -18.88 27.65 -19.41
N GLN A 369 -19.22 27.12 -20.59
CA GLN A 369 -19.93 27.91 -21.62
C GLN A 369 -21.41 28.06 -21.27
N GLU A 370 -22.08 27.03 -20.77
CA GLU A 370 -23.51 27.13 -20.39
C GLU A 370 -23.77 28.08 -19.22
N GLY A 371 -22.80 28.26 -18.31
CA GLY A 371 -22.88 29.23 -17.22
C GLY A 371 -22.76 30.71 -17.65
N ASN A 372 -22.13 30.98 -18.81
CA ASN A 372 -21.94 32.33 -19.34
C ASN A 372 -22.92 32.67 -20.48
N GLU A 373 -23.53 31.68 -21.14
CA GLU A 373 -24.46 31.87 -22.26
C GLU A 373 -25.95 31.98 -21.87
N SER A 374 -26.27 32.18 -20.58
CA SER A 374 -27.52 32.82 -20.17
C SER A 374 -27.63 34.28 -20.64
N ALA A 375 -26.63 34.80 -21.36
CA ALA A 375 -26.68 36.10 -22.02
C ALA A 375 -25.94 36.15 -23.37
N ALA A 376 -26.13 35.17 -24.28
CA ALA A 376 -26.22 35.39 -25.74
C ALA A 376 -26.10 34.09 -26.57
N VAL A 377 -27.20 33.73 -27.24
CA VAL A 377 -27.35 33.10 -28.56
C VAL A 377 -26.07 32.61 -29.27
N ALA A 378 -25.84 31.29 -29.35
CA ALA A 378 -25.73 30.53 -30.63
C ALA A 378 -25.37 29.04 -30.45
N LYS A 379 -26.38 28.16 -30.45
CA LYS A 379 -26.22 26.73 -30.74
C LYS A 379 -25.85 26.54 -32.21
N GLY A 380 -24.63 26.12 -32.50
CA GLY A 380 -24.37 25.46 -33.77
C GLY A 380 -22.94 25.36 -34.25
N HIS A 381 -22.05 24.67 -33.53
CA HIS A 381 -20.78 24.20 -34.15
C HIS A 381 -20.34 22.77 -33.76
N VAL A 382 -20.89 22.15 -32.72
CA VAL A 382 -20.40 20.81 -32.26
C VAL A 382 -21.10 19.64 -32.96
N CYS A 383 -22.22 19.86 -33.65
CA CYS A 383 -23.02 18.77 -34.26
C CYS A 383 -22.56 18.33 -35.67
N ASN A 384 -21.55 18.97 -36.25
CA ASN A 384 -21.13 18.71 -37.64
C ASN A 384 -19.98 17.69 -37.77
N LEU A 385 -19.24 17.38 -36.69
CA LEU A 385 -18.12 16.43 -36.79
C LEU A 385 -18.59 14.95 -36.79
N PHE A 386 -19.75 14.65 -36.20
CA PHE A 386 -20.28 13.28 -36.12
C PHE A 386 -21.20 12.89 -37.30
N LYS A 387 -21.65 13.84 -38.11
CA LYS A 387 -22.51 13.53 -39.27
C LYS A 387 -21.75 13.02 -40.50
N SER A 388 -20.48 13.39 -40.67
CA SER A 388 -19.69 12.98 -41.84
C SER A 388 -19.18 11.52 -41.80
N VAL A 389 -19.20 10.86 -40.64
CA VAL A 389 -18.75 9.46 -40.52
C VAL A 389 -19.90 8.45 -40.68
N ARG A 390 -21.16 8.89 -40.57
CA ARG A 390 -22.34 8.00 -40.66
C ARG A 390 -23.00 7.94 -42.04
N ALA A 391 -22.58 8.77 -43.00
CA ALA A 391 -23.14 8.79 -44.35
C ALA A 391 -22.52 7.77 -45.33
N ALA A 392 -21.58 6.93 -44.89
CA ALA A 392 -20.90 5.95 -45.71
C ALA A 392 -21.06 4.53 -45.17
N LYS A 393 -22.30 4.06 -45.03
CA LYS A 393 -22.59 2.63 -45.01
C LYS A 393 -24.07 2.36 -45.29
N GLU A 394 -24.27 1.37 -46.16
CA GLU A 394 -25.50 0.59 -46.33
C GLU A 394 -26.56 1.13 -47.30
N THR A 395 -26.31 0.84 -48.58
CA THR A 395 -27.34 0.37 -49.51
C THR A 395 -27.26 -1.15 -49.54
N ILE A 396 -28.32 -1.87 -49.17
CA ILE A 396 -28.74 -3.21 -49.64
C ILE A 396 -30.09 -3.55 -48.95
N ALA A 397 -31.12 -3.73 -49.77
CA ALA A 397 -32.37 -4.46 -49.49
C ALA A 397 -32.16 -5.95 -49.90
N PRO A 398 -33.05 -6.96 -49.64
CA PRO A 398 -34.51 -6.82 -49.59
C PRO A 398 -35.36 -7.88 -48.79
N LEU A 399 -36.71 -7.64 -48.83
CA LEU A 399 -37.85 -8.58 -49.00
C LEU A 399 -38.23 -9.67 -47.96
N SER A 400 -39.30 -9.36 -47.21
CA SER A 400 -40.59 -10.06 -46.96
C SER A 400 -40.71 -11.60 -46.86
N ALA A 401 -41.40 -12.07 -45.81
CA ALA A 401 -42.60 -12.94 -45.91
C ALA A 401 -43.38 -12.98 -44.57
N GLU A 402 -44.70 -12.81 -44.66
CA GLU A 402 -45.67 -12.83 -43.55
C GLU A 402 -45.98 -14.26 -43.07
N VAL A 403 -46.06 -14.47 -41.75
CA VAL A 403 -46.84 -15.55 -41.14
C VAL A 403 -47.61 -14.99 -39.94
N LYS A 404 -48.94 -15.03 -40.03
CA LYS A 404 -49.88 -14.69 -38.95
C LYS A 404 -49.85 -15.78 -37.88
N VAL A 405 -49.43 -15.43 -36.67
CA VAL A 405 -49.79 -16.12 -35.42
C VAL A 405 -50.22 -15.05 -34.44
N GLU A 406 -51.53 -14.79 -34.39
CA GLU A 406 -52.15 -13.99 -33.33
C GLU A 406 -52.19 -14.81 -32.03
N GLN A 407 -52.02 -14.11 -30.91
CA GLN A 407 -52.03 -14.60 -29.52
C GLN A 407 -50.78 -15.34 -29.04
N LYS A 408 -49.63 -14.65 -29.13
CA LYS A 408 -48.49 -14.78 -28.19
C LYS A 408 -47.59 -13.54 -28.12
N SER A 409 -48.04 -12.38 -28.63
CA SER A 409 -47.20 -11.19 -28.83
C SER A 409 -47.09 -10.28 -27.60
N THR A 410 -48.04 -10.33 -26.66
CA THR A 410 -47.97 -9.57 -25.41
C THR A 410 -46.86 -10.09 -24.48
N ASP A 411 -46.71 -11.41 -24.38
CA ASP A 411 -45.66 -12.00 -23.53
C ASP A 411 -44.26 -11.75 -24.11
N ILE A 412 -44.12 -11.66 -25.44
CA ILE A 412 -42.81 -11.41 -26.07
C ILE A 412 -42.35 -9.97 -25.82
N ALA A 413 -43.26 -8.99 -25.84
CA ALA A 413 -42.94 -7.60 -25.54
C ALA A 413 -42.58 -7.40 -24.05
N GLU A 414 -43.30 -8.08 -23.16
CA GLU A 414 -43.04 -8.03 -21.71
C GLU A 414 -41.70 -8.72 -21.36
N ILE A 415 -41.40 -9.87 -21.98
CA ILE A 415 -40.10 -10.54 -21.83
C ILE A 415 -38.96 -9.69 -22.38
N ALA A 416 -39.17 -8.99 -23.51
CA ALA A 416 -38.16 -8.09 -24.06
C ALA A 416 -37.90 -6.88 -23.14
N SER A 417 -38.96 -6.31 -22.55
CA SER A 417 -38.89 -5.23 -21.57
C SER A 417 -38.13 -5.66 -20.31
N LEU A 418 -38.43 -6.85 -19.77
CA LEU A 418 -37.74 -7.39 -18.60
C LEU A 418 -36.26 -7.70 -18.86
N ARG A 419 -35.90 -8.12 -20.07
CA ARG A 419 -34.50 -8.36 -20.46
C ARG A 419 -33.69 -7.07 -20.58
N GLU A 420 -34.29 -6.00 -21.09
CA GLU A 420 -33.63 -4.69 -21.15
C GLU A 420 -33.46 -4.10 -19.75
N GLU A 421 -34.46 -4.23 -18.87
CA GLU A 421 -34.34 -3.79 -17.48
C GLU A 421 -33.26 -4.59 -16.72
N LEU A 422 -33.17 -5.91 -16.94
CA LEU A 422 -32.13 -6.75 -16.36
C LEU A 422 -30.72 -6.33 -16.82
N LYS A 423 -30.53 -6.05 -18.11
CA LYS A 423 -29.25 -5.54 -18.63
C LYS A 423 -28.89 -4.18 -18.04
N LYS A 424 -29.89 -3.31 -17.83
CA LYS A 424 -29.71 -2.01 -17.20
C LYS A 424 -29.26 -2.17 -15.74
N GLN A 425 -29.87 -3.09 -15.00
CA GLN A 425 -29.44 -3.43 -13.64
C GLN A 425 -28.03 -4.05 -13.61
N GLU A 426 -27.69 -4.94 -14.55
CA GLU A 426 -26.34 -5.52 -14.65
C GLU A 426 -25.27 -4.45 -14.98
N ALA A 427 -25.60 -3.50 -15.85
CA ALA A 427 -24.71 -2.38 -16.18
C ALA A 427 -24.52 -1.44 -14.98
N ILE A 428 -25.59 -1.11 -14.25
CA ILE A 428 -25.52 -0.32 -13.00
C ILE A 428 -24.66 -1.06 -11.97
N ARG A 429 -24.86 -2.36 -11.81
CA ARG A 429 -24.08 -3.21 -10.89
C ARG A 429 -22.60 -3.25 -11.26
N MET A 430 -22.24 -3.41 -12.53
CA MET A 430 -20.83 -3.37 -12.96
C MET A 430 -20.21 -1.99 -12.76
N ASN A 431 -20.98 -0.93 -13.01
CA ASN A 431 -20.52 0.44 -12.83
C ASN A 431 -20.33 0.79 -11.35
N LEU A 432 -21.19 0.27 -10.47
CA LEU A 432 -21.02 0.32 -9.01
C LEU A 432 -19.82 -0.49 -8.56
N GLU A 433 -19.62 -1.69 -9.09
CA GLU A 433 -18.48 -2.52 -8.70
C GLU A 433 -17.16 -1.85 -9.08
N MET A 434 -17.10 -1.20 -10.25
CA MET A 434 -15.97 -0.37 -10.66
C MET A 434 -15.86 0.90 -9.80
N SER A 435 -16.96 1.63 -9.60
CA SER A 435 -16.96 2.86 -8.80
C SER A 435 -16.65 2.62 -7.32
N LEU A 436 -17.00 1.45 -6.75
CA LEU A 436 -16.65 1.06 -5.38
C LEU A 436 -15.18 0.64 -5.26
N LYS A 437 -14.58 0.12 -6.33
CA LYS A 437 -13.14 -0.14 -6.41
C LYS A 437 -12.36 1.17 -6.55
N ASP A 438 -12.95 2.17 -7.22
CA ASP A 438 -12.35 3.47 -7.53
C ASP A 438 -12.81 4.61 -6.59
N LEU A 439 -13.68 4.33 -5.60
CA LEU A 439 -14.17 5.36 -4.68
C LEU A 439 -13.01 5.81 -3.78
N VAL A 440 -12.48 6.99 -4.09
CA VAL A 440 -11.51 7.68 -3.25
C VAL A 440 -12.26 8.23 -2.04
N PHE A 441 -12.15 7.56 -0.90
CA PHE A 441 -12.73 8.06 0.34
C PHE A 441 -11.94 9.27 0.85
N ASP A 442 -12.53 10.46 0.71
CA ASP A 442 -12.10 11.61 1.50
C ASP A 442 -12.41 11.39 2.99
N ALA A 443 -11.58 12.01 3.84
CA ALA A 443 -11.47 11.83 5.29
C ALA A 443 -12.69 11.19 6.00
N PHE A 444 -12.50 9.95 6.49
CA PHE A 444 -13.44 9.29 7.41
C PHE A 444 -13.67 10.16 8.66
N ASN A 445 -14.92 10.59 8.90
CA ASN A 445 -15.24 11.41 10.07
C ASN A 445 -15.87 10.55 11.17
N ALA A 446 -15.03 9.98 12.03
CA ALA A 446 -15.50 9.16 13.16
C ALA A 446 -16.46 9.91 14.10
N CYS A 447 -16.44 11.25 14.14
CA CYS A 447 -17.31 12.06 14.99
C CYS A 447 -18.79 12.06 14.55
N GLU A 448 -19.08 11.67 13.31
CA GLU A 448 -20.44 11.59 12.76
C GLU A 448 -21.09 10.21 12.97
N LEU A 449 -20.32 9.23 13.45
CA LEU A 449 -20.86 7.95 13.85
C LEU A 449 -21.82 8.12 15.03
N SER A 450 -23.01 7.54 14.91
CA SER A 450 -24.00 7.54 15.99
C SER A 450 -23.42 6.91 17.25
N LYS A 451 -23.38 7.68 18.35
CA LYS A 451 -23.02 7.18 19.68
C LYS A 451 -24.09 6.25 20.26
N GLU A 452 -25.28 6.22 19.66
CA GLU A 452 -26.44 5.47 20.16
C GLU A 452 -26.50 4.04 19.61
N GLN A 453 -25.84 3.77 18.48
CA GLN A 453 -25.71 2.42 17.93
C GLN A 453 -24.74 1.59 18.78
N ASN A 454 -25.30 0.93 19.78
CA ASN A 454 -24.58 0.07 20.69
C ASN A 454 -24.54 -1.37 20.17
N ILE A 455 -23.34 -1.87 19.90
CA ILE A 455 -23.10 -3.29 19.67
C ILE A 455 -23.17 -3.98 21.03
N THR A 456 -24.16 -4.84 21.21
CA THR A 456 -24.27 -5.69 22.40
C THR A 456 -23.84 -7.11 22.03
N PRO A 457 -22.65 -7.57 22.45
CA PRO A 457 -22.21 -8.93 22.18
C PRO A 457 -23.16 -9.92 22.84
N VAL A 458 -23.71 -10.87 22.08
CA VAL A 458 -24.52 -11.95 22.65
C VAL A 458 -23.57 -12.94 23.35
N GLY A 459 -23.66 -13.03 24.69
CA GLY A 459 -23.21 -14.22 25.43
C GLY A 459 -21.91 -14.16 26.25
N TYR A 460 -21.04 -13.15 26.09
CA TYR A 460 -19.70 -13.18 26.75
C TYR A 460 -19.27 -11.92 27.50
N SER A 461 -19.85 -10.76 27.20
CA SER A 461 -19.62 -9.56 28.02
C SER A 461 -20.86 -8.66 27.97
N ALA A 462 -21.31 -8.19 29.13
CA ALA A 462 -22.40 -7.21 29.22
C ALA A 462 -21.96 -5.78 28.83
N ARG A 463 -20.72 -5.60 28.36
CA ARG A 463 -20.23 -4.30 27.90
C ARG A 463 -20.82 -4.02 26.53
N ARG A 464 -21.58 -2.93 26.47
CA ARG A 464 -22.01 -2.32 25.22
C ARG A 464 -20.87 -1.45 24.72
N PHE A 465 -20.60 -1.53 23.43
CA PHE A 465 -19.67 -0.64 22.76
C PHE A 465 -20.45 0.17 21.74
N SER A 466 -20.26 1.49 21.71
CA SER A 466 -20.77 2.27 20.59
C SER A 466 -19.89 2.04 19.36
N THR A 467 -20.46 2.11 18.16
CA THR A 467 -19.68 2.10 16.90
C THR A 467 -18.59 3.17 16.91
N HIS A 468 -18.91 4.37 17.42
CA HIS A 468 -17.96 5.45 17.66
C HIS A 468 -16.74 5.02 18.52
N GLU A 469 -16.92 4.30 19.62
CA GLU A 469 -15.81 3.81 20.47
C GLU A 469 -14.91 2.76 19.81
N ILE A 470 -15.40 2.08 18.79
CA ILE A 470 -14.59 1.14 18.01
C ILE A 470 -13.76 1.91 16.98
N PHE A 471 -14.37 2.90 16.33
CA PHE A 471 -13.73 3.69 15.29
C PHE A 471 -12.77 4.78 15.80
N VAL A 472 -12.98 5.34 16.99
CA VAL A 472 -12.05 6.32 17.59
C VAL A 472 -10.64 5.73 17.81
N ASP A 473 -10.58 4.44 18.09
CA ASP A 473 -9.31 3.75 18.29
C ASP A 473 -8.64 3.34 16.95
N LEU A 474 -9.38 3.38 15.84
CA LEU A 474 -8.90 3.05 14.50
C LEU A 474 -8.31 4.30 13.85
N VAL A 475 -6.98 4.44 13.93
CA VAL A 475 -6.25 5.44 13.15
C VAL A 475 -6.08 4.92 11.72
N LEU A 476 -7.02 5.26 10.84
CA LEU A 476 -6.95 4.91 9.42
C LEU A 476 -6.18 6.00 8.65
N PRO A 477 -5.16 5.66 7.86
CA PRO A 477 -4.52 6.59 6.93
C PRO A 477 -5.51 7.13 5.89
N PRO A 478 -5.32 8.36 5.37
CA PRO A 478 -6.09 8.83 4.23
C PRO A 478 -5.88 7.92 3.00
N PHE A 479 -6.92 7.75 2.18
CA PHE A 479 -6.89 6.96 0.94
C PHE A 479 -6.63 5.44 1.11
N ILE A 480 -7.09 4.86 2.21
CA ILE A 480 -6.98 3.42 2.47
C ILE A 480 -8.05 2.61 1.70
N SER A 481 -7.68 1.45 1.17
CA SER A 481 -8.61 0.59 0.42
C SER A 481 -9.71 0.00 1.30
N MET A 482 -10.89 -0.25 0.72
CA MET A 482 -12.04 -0.79 1.46
C MET A 482 -11.76 -2.13 2.16
N ASN A 483 -10.95 -2.99 1.52
CA ASN A 483 -10.50 -4.24 2.13
C ASN A 483 -9.69 -4.00 3.41
N SER A 484 -8.82 -2.99 3.40
CA SER A 484 -7.97 -2.67 4.56
C SER A 484 -8.77 -2.02 5.68
N ILE A 485 -9.79 -1.20 5.34
CA ILE A 485 -10.75 -0.65 6.30
C ILE A 485 -11.52 -1.79 6.97
N ILE A 486 -12.14 -2.68 6.18
CA ILE A 486 -12.91 -3.82 6.65
C ILE A 486 -12.06 -4.70 7.57
N TYR A 487 -10.85 -5.05 7.13
CA TYR A 487 -9.96 -5.90 7.90
C TYR A 487 -9.53 -5.25 9.22
N SER A 488 -9.10 -3.98 9.19
CA SER A 488 -8.67 -3.26 10.38
C SER A 488 -9.82 -3.12 11.38
N PHE A 489 -11.01 -2.79 10.87
CA PHE A 489 -12.22 -2.67 11.67
C PHE A 489 -12.60 -4.00 12.32
N LEU A 490 -12.67 -5.09 11.54
CA LEU A 490 -12.98 -6.43 12.07
C LEU A 490 -11.96 -6.82 13.13
N ASN A 491 -10.67 -6.73 12.83
CA ASN A 491 -9.62 -7.10 13.78
C ASN A 491 -9.75 -6.32 15.10
N HIS A 492 -9.95 -5.00 15.01
CA HIS A 492 -10.09 -4.16 16.21
C HIS A 492 -11.40 -4.45 16.97
N LEU A 493 -12.51 -4.62 16.26
CA LEU A 493 -13.80 -5.00 16.83
C LEU A 493 -13.69 -6.32 17.61
N PHE A 494 -13.08 -7.35 17.02
CA PHE A 494 -12.92 -8.65 17.66
C PHE A 494 -11.99 -8.58 18.88
N VAL A 495 -10.89 -7.82 18.79
CA VAL A 495 -10.00 -7.58 19.94
C VAL A 495 -10.73 -6.84 21.05
N LYS A 496 -11.58 -5.84 20.74
CA LYS A 496 -12.38 -5.12 21.73
C LYS A 496 -13.48 -5.99 22.36
N MET A 497 -14.22 -6.72 21.53
CA MET A 497 -15.37 -7.53 21.98
C MET A 497 -14.93 -8.71 22.85
N TYR A 498 -13.86 -9.39 22.44
CA TYR A 498 -13.46 -10.65 23.06
C TYR A 498 -12.17 -10.54 23.87
N GLY A 499 -11.33 -9.53 23.63
CA GLY A 499 -10.06 -9.34 24.35
C GLY A 499 -9.22 -10.62 24.32
N LYS A 500 -8.82 -11.08 25.51
CA LYS A 500 -8.07 -12.35 25.68
C LYS A 500 -8.89 -13.60 25.35
N GLN A 501 -10.22 -13.50 25.23
CA GLN A 501 -11.13 -14.61 24.93
C GLN A 501 -11.35 -14.83 23.43
N VAL A 502 -10.72 -14.04 22.54
CA VAL A 502 -10.92 -14.18 21.09
C VAL A 502 -10.60 -15.60 20.62
N ILE A 503 -9.54 -16.20 21.16
CA ILE A 503 -9.12 -17.56 20.80
C ILE A 503 -10.16 -18.62 21.22
N PRO A 504 -10.61 -18.70 22.49
CA PRO A 504 -11.70 -19.60 22.89
C PRO A 504 -12.98 -19.47 22.08
N VAL A 505 -13.36 -18.24 21.71
CA VAL A 505 -14.60 -17.96 20.97
C VAL A 505 -14.47 -18.39 19.51
N VAL A 506 -13.38 -18.01 18.82
CA VAL A 506 -13.10 -18.46 17.45
C VAL A 506 -12.98 -19.98 17.39
N ARG A 507 -12.35 -20.61 18.39
CA ARG A 507 -12.29 -22.08 18.49
C ARG A 507 -13.69 -22.70 18.65
N SER A 508 -14.56 -22.10 19.44
CA SER A 508 -15.94 -22.58 19.60
C SER A 508 -16.77 -22.41 18.33
N HIS A 509 -16.49 -21.36 17.55
CA HIS A 509 -17.09 -21.11 16.24
C HIS A 509 -16.69 -22.14 15.20
N LEU A 510 -15.40 -22.43 15.09
CA LEU A 510 -14.87 -23.46 14.20
C LEU A 510 -15.38 -24.87 14.54
N LEU A 511 -15.79 -25.11 15.79
CA LEU A 511 -16.41 -26.35 16.23
C LEU A 511 -17.94 -26.36 16.05
N HIS A 512 -18.51 -25.34 15.38
CA HIS A 512 -19.95 -25.13 15.19
C HIS A 512 -20.77 -25.14 16.50
N LYS A 513 -20.13 -24.84 17.64
CA LYS A 513 -20.82 -24.80 18.95
C LYS A 513 -21.53 -23.47 19.18
N ILE A 514 -20.99 -22.40 18.60
CA ILE A 514 -21.48 -21.03 18.76
C ILE A 514 -21.27 -20.31 17.43
N ASP A 515 -22.24 -19.51 16.99
CA ASP A 515 -21.96 -18.54 15.93
C ASP A 515 -21.24 -17.34 16.55
N ALA A 516 -19.92 -17.23 16.34
CA ALA A 516 -19.12 -16.12 16.86
C ALA A 516 -19.30 -14.86 16.04
N PHE A 517 -20.02 -14.92 14.92
CA PHE A 517 -20.45 -13.75 14.17
C PHE A 517 -21.92 -13.49 14.47
N PRO A 518 -22.26 -12.62 15.45
CA PRO A 518 -23.64 -12.43 15.86
C PRO A 518 -24.54 -12.08 14.67
N PRO A 519 -25.73 -12.66 14.58
CA PRO A 519 -26.69 -12.29 13.53
C PRO A 519 -26.98 -10.78 13.64
N GLY A 520 -26.82 -10.06 12.53
CA GLY A 520 -26.96 -8.61 12.46
C GLY A 520 -25.67 -7.80 12.71
N LEU A 521 -24.56 -8.41 13.14
CA LEU A 521 -23.29 -7.66 13.30
C LEU A 521 -22.82 -7.08 11.98
N ALA A 522 -22.83 -7.87 10.90
CA ALA A 522 -22.49 -7.38 9.56
C ALA A 522 -23.35 -6.19 9.13
N ASP A 523 -24.63 -6.19 9.50
CA ASP A 523 -25.56 -5.10 9.16
C ASP A 523 -25.25 -3.81 9.92
N ILE A 524 -24.98 -3.94 11.22
CA ILE A 524 -24.57 -2.79 12.06
C ILE A 524 -23.26 -2.19 11.55
N VAL A 525 -22.29 -3.05 11.21
CA VAL A 525 -20.97 -2.61 10.71
C VAL A 525 -21.08 -1.96 9.34
N ALA A 526 -21.82 -2.57 8.41
CA ALA A 526 -22.07 -1.99 7.10
C ALA A 526 -22.75 -0.62 7.22
N SER A 527 -23.76 -0.51 8.09
CA SER A 527 -24.45 0.77 8.34
C SER A 527 -23.52 1.82 8.94
N ALA A 528 -22.66 1.45 9.90
CA ALA A 528 -21.69 2.36 10.50
C ALA A 528 -20.67 2.88 9.49
N ILE A 529 -20.19 2.02 8.58
CA ILE A 529 -19.29 2.40 7.50
C ILE A 529 -19.97 3.40 6.56
N ILE A 530 -21.19 3.10 6.10
CA ILE A 530 -21.96 3.95 5.19
C ILE A 530 -22.16 5.34 5.79
N SER A 531 -22.59 5.41 7.06
CA SER A 531 -22.79 6.68 7.76
C SER A 531 -21.48 7.43 8.02
N GLY A 532 -20.40 6.74 8.44
CA GLY A 532 -19.13 7.39 8.77
C GLY A 532 -18.39 8.01 7.58
N TYR A 533 -18.70 7.56 6.35
CA TYR A 533 -18.22 8.14 5.10
C TYR A 533 -19.24 9.04 4.40
N LYS A 534 -20.41 9.30 5.01
CA LYS A 534 -21.52 10.05 4.39
C LYS A 534 -21.92 9.52 3.02
N LEU A 535 -21.88 8.20 2.83
CA LEU A 535 -22.20 7.61 1.52
C LEU A 535 -23.67 7.81 1.16
N ASP A 536 -24.55 7.95 2.14
CA ASP A 536 -25.96 8.29 1.91
C ASP A 536 -26.10 9.66 1.22
N GLU A 537 -25.26 10.65 1.59
CA GLU A 537 -25.23 11.98 0.95
C GLU A 537 -24.58 11.92 -0.44
N GLN A 538 -23.48 11.17 -0.57
CA GLN A 538 -22.75 11.03 -1.84
C GLN A 538 -23.54 10.28 -2.92
N LEU A 539 -24.39 9.34 -2.51
CA LEU A 539 -25.26 8.56 -3.40
C LEU A 539 -26.63 9.23 -3.60
N GLU A 540 -26.76 10.52 -3.27
CA GLU A 540 -27.99 11.31 -3.44
C GLU A 540 -29.25 10.67 -2.81
N ASN A 541 -29.08 9.89 -1.74
CA ASN A 541 -30.13 9.09 -1.10
C ASN A 541 -30.80 8.05 -2.03
N ASP A 542 -30.08 7.48 -2.99
CA ASP A 542 -30.58 6.34 -3.75
C ASP A 542 -30.69 5.10 -2.84
N GLU A 543 -31.90 4.85 -2.32
CA GLU A 543 -32.19 3.75 -1.39
C GLU A 543 -31.79 2.38 -1.95
N LEU A 544 -31.87 2.19 -3.26
CA LEU A 544 -31.53 0.92 -3.90
C LEU A 544 -30.01 0.73 -3.94
N LEU A 545 -29.25 1.77 -4.27
CA LEU A 545 -27.79 1.73 -4.23
C LEU A 545 -27.26 1.54 -2.81
N ILE A 546 -27.85 2.22 -1.83
CA ILE A 546 -27.49 2.08 -0.42
C ILE A 546 -27.77 0.65 0.06
N LEU A 547 -28.90 0.07 -0.34
CA LEU A 547 -29.25 -1.32 -0.01
C LEU A 547 -28.29 -2.33 -0.67
N GLU A 548 -27.93 -2.12 -1.94
CA GLU A 548 -26.96 -2.96 -2.65
C GLU A 548 -25.57 -2.88 -2.01
N LEU A 549 -25.09 -1.67 -1.71
CA LEU A 549 -23.82 -1.45 -1.03
C LEU A 549 -23.80 -2.11 0.35
N ARG A 550 -24.87 -1.94 1.13
CA ARG A 550 -25.03 -2.60 2.43
C ARG A 550 -24.96 -4.12 2.29
N THR A 551 -25.67 -4.69 1.32
CA THR A 551 -25.67 -6.14 1.04
C THR A 551 -24.27 -6.62 0.63
N TYR A 552 -23.56 -5.86 -0.19
CA TYR A 552 -22.19 -6.15 -0.60
C TYR A 552 -21.24 -6.16 0.60
N LEU A 553 -21.26 -5.12 1.44
CA LEU A 553 -20.43 -5.03 2.64
C LEU A 553 -20.73 -6.17 3.62
N GLN A 554 -22.00 -6.51 3.82
CA GLN A 554 -22.39 -7.63 4.68
C GLN A 554 -21.77 -8.96 4.20
N LYS A 555 -21.93 -9.29 2.91
CA LYS A 555 -21.36 -10.50 2.32
C LYS A 555 -19.84 -10.52 2.44
N ARG A 556 -19.19 -9.38 2.20
CA ARG A 556 -17.73 -9.26 2.27
C ARG A 556 -17.21 -9.42 3.70
N LEU A 557 -17.83 -8.75 4.67
CA LEU A 557 -17.50 -8.87 6.10
C LEU A 557 -17.58 -10.32 6.57
N GLN A 558 -18.61 -11.05 6.13
CA GLN A 558 -18.78 -12.46 6.49
C GLN A 558 -17.72 -13.36 5.84
N ALA A 559 -17.36 -13.10 4.58
CA ALA A 559 -16.28 -13.82 3.90
C ALA A 559 -14.92 -13.57 4.58
N ASP A 560 -14.59 -12.32 4.87
CA ASP A 560 -13.32 -11.94 5.53
C ASP A 560 -13.24 -12.49 6.96
N PHE A 561 -14.37 -12.56 7.67
CA PHE A 561 -14.43 -13.19 8.98
C PHE A 561 -14.15 -14.69 8.92
N ASN A 562 -14.68 -15.39 7.91
CA ASN A 562 -14.39 -16.81 7.72
C ASN A 562 -12.90 -17.02 7.44
N VAL A 563 -12.29 -16.21 6.57
CA VAL A 563 -10.84 -16.22 6.31
C VAL A 563 -10.03 -15.96 7.58
N TYR A 564 -10.45 -15.01 8.42
CA TYR A 564 -9.82 -14.75 9.71
C TYR A 564 -9.88 -16.00 10.62
N CYS A 565 -11.03 -16.67 10.68
CA CYS A 565 -11.19 -17.90 11.46
C CYS A 565 -10.29 -19.03 10.93
N ASP A 566 -10.20 -19.19 9.62
CA ASP A 566 -9.34 -20.19 8.98
C ASP A 566 -7.85 -19.92 9.22
N ASN A 567 -7.43 -18.65 9.17
CA ASN A 567 -6.06 -18.25 9.50
C ASN A 567 -5.72 -18.53 10.97
N MET A 568 -6.66 -18.27 11.88
CA MET A 568 -6.51 -18.60 13.31
C MET A 568 -6.43 -20.11 13.53
N LYS A 569 -7.20 -20.89 12.77
CA LYS A 569 -7.15 -22.36 12.75
C LYS A 569 -5.75 -22.84 12.33
N ALA A 570 -5.21 -22.30 11.24
CA ALA A 570 -3.91 -22.66 10.69
C ALA A 570 -2.74 -22.26 11.61
N GLY A 571 -2.79 -21.07 12.22
CA GLY A 571 -1.69 -20.55 13.05
C GLY A 571 -1.59 -21.13 14.47
N TYR A 572 -2.71 -21.49 15.11
CA TYR A 572 -2.73 -21.86 16.54
C TYR A 572 -2.97 -23.35 16.84
N LEU A 573 -3.58 -24.12 15.93
CA LEU A 573 -3.77 -25.57 16.16
C LEU A 573 -2.47 -26.36 15.99
N MET A 574 -1.45 -25.83 15.31
CA MET A 574 -0.16 -26.49 15.17
C MET A 574 0.70 -26.44 16.46
N ASN A 575 0.44 -25.47 17.36
CA ASN A 575 1.31 -25.22 18.52
C ASN A 575 0.65 -25.48 19.89
N SER A 576 -0.60 -25.97 19.92
CA SER A 576 -1.34 -26.13 21.19
C SER A 576 -2.20 -27.39 21.28
N LEU A 577 -1.66 -28.52 20.81
CA LEU A 577 -2.03 -29.82 21.38
C LEU A 577 -1.00 -30.20 22.46
N PRO A 578 -1.41 -30.59 23.68
CA PRO A 578 -0.54 -31.30 24.60
C PRO A 578 -0.15 -32.69 24.07
#